data_AF-A0A1B6K253-F1
#
_entry.id   AF-A0A1B6K253-F1
#
_cell.length_a   1.000
_cell.length_b   1.000
_cell.length_c   1.000
_cell.angle_alpha   90.00
_cell.angle_beta   90.00
_cell.angle_gamma   90.00
#
_symmetry.space_group_name_H-M   'P 1'
#
loop_
_entity.id
_entity.type
_entity.pdbx_description
1 polymer ?
#
loop_
_entity_poly.entity_id
_entity_poly.type
_entity_poly.pdbx_seq_one_letter_code
_entity_poly.pdbx_strand_id
1 'polypeptide(L)'
;MEVQIFSTSGNKPLGTLDTLRNSSTIKDVKRGVQRLKSSLYPDRQSVRLEPKGKTLKDDETLQSLGLKSGSRLYVKDLGPQIGWITVFLAEYAGPLFIYLWFYQRPWIFYGDAAGKHTTTVVHIAAACWTVHYAKRILETLFVHRFSHATMPIMNLFKNCSYYWLFTAYVAYHVNHPLYTSPSDLQVYLFLAAFILSELGNFSIHLASSYARP
;
A
#
# COMPACT_ATOMS: atom_id res chain seq x y z
N MET A 1 32.15 -16.67 -7.87
CA MET A 1 32.81 -15.64 -7.05
C MET A 1 32.28 -15.78 -5.65
N GLU A 2 33.18 -15.74 -4.67
CA GLU A 2 32.81 -15.92 -3.26
C GLU A 2 32.43 -14.56 -2.66
N VAL A 3 31.26 -14.46 -2.03
CA VAL A 3 30.80 -13.25 -1.34
C VAL A 3 30.35 -13.61 0.07
N GLN A 4 30.93 -12.95 1.06
CA GLN A 4 30.61 -13.17 2.47
C GLN A 4 29.41 -12.29 2.86
N ILE A 5 28.40 -12.89 3.46
CA ILE A 5 27.18 -12.19 3.88
C ILE A 5 27.21 -12.00 5.40
N PHE A 6 27.00 -10.76 5.83
CA PHE A 6 26.94 -10.36 7.22
C PHE A 6 25.61 -9.71 7.55
N SER A 7 25.18 -9.81 8.80
CA SER A 7 24.05 -9.05 9.34
C SER A 7 24.50 -7.62 9.66
N THR A 8 23.69 -6.61 9.31
CA THR A 8 23.92 -5.24 9.78
C THR A 8 23.77 -5.13 11.30
N SER A 9 22.98 -6.01 11.92
CA SER A 9 22.82 -6.08 13.37
C SER A 9 23.93 -6.94 13.96
N GLY A 10 24.84 -6.31 14.70
CA GLY A 10 25.93 -6.96 15.42
C GLY A 10 27.05 -7.55 14.55
N ASN A 11 27.09 -7.23 13.25
CA ASN A 11 28.13 -7.69 12.32
C ASN A 11 28.33 -9.22 12.32
N LYS A 12 27.26 -9.98 12.55
CA LYS A 12 27.32 -11.45 12.64
C LYS A 12 27.39 -12.06 11.23
N PRO A 13 28.24 -13.05 10.98
CA PRO A 13 28.25 -13.75 9.69
C PRO A 13 26.95 -14.54 9.51
N LEU A 14 26.33 -14.41 8.34
CA LEU A 14 25.16 -15.20 7.93
C LEU A 14 25.55 -16.41 7.06
N GLY A 15 26.70 -16.32 6.37
CA GLY A 15 27.24 -17.37 5.53
C GLY A 15 27.93 -16.80 4.29
N THR A 16 28.33 -17.69 3.39
CA THR A 16 29.06 -17.33 2.17
C THR A 16 28.30 -17.85 0.94
N LEU A 17 28.27 -17.04 -0.11
CA LEU A 17 27.73 -17.41 -1.42
C LEU A 17 28.88 -17.60 -2.41
N ASP A 18 29.06 -18.82 -2.91
CA ASP A 18 30.16 -19.23 -3.80
C ASP A 18 29.73 -19.36 -5.27
N THR A 19 28.44 -19.61 -5.52
CA THR A 19 27.87 -19.84 -6.87
C THR A 19 27.63 -18.57 -7.69
N LEU A 20 28.01 -17.38 -7.22
CA LEU A 20 27.71 -16.12 -7.91
C LEU A 20 28.68 -15.84 -9.06
N ARG A 21 28.26 -15.06 -10.06
CA ARG A 21 29.10 -14.59 -11.18
C ARG A 21 29.22 -13.06 -11.12
N ASN A 22 30.17 -12.47 -11.82
CA ASN A 22 30.31 -11.01 -11.90
C ASN A 22 29.04 -10.33 -12.46
N SER A 23 28.34 -11.02 -13.37
CA SER A 23 27.07 -10.59 -13.95
C SER A 23 25.85 -10.86 -13.06
N SER A 24 26.02 -11.56 -11.93
CA SER A 24 24.91 -11.77 -10.99
C SER A 24 24.45 -10.44 -10.42
N THR A 25 23.14 -10.33 -10.21
CA THR A 25 22.51 -9.12 -9.70
C THR A 25 22.33 -9.18 -8.18
N ILE A 26 22.01 -8.06 -7.54
CA ILE A 26 21.62 -8.04 -6.13
C ILE A 26 20.38 -8.89 -5.87
N LYS A 27 19.47 -9.02 -6.85
CA LYS A 27 18.35 -9.96 -6.77
C LYS A 27 18.81 -11.41 -6.61
N ASP A 28 19.87 -11.81 -7.31
CA ASP A 28 20.46 -13.16 -7.19
C ASP A 28 21.13 -13.35 -5.84
N VAL A 29 21.81 -12.32 -5.33
CA VAL A 29 22.35 -12.31 -3.96
C VAL A 29 21.25 -12.54 -2.94
N LYS A 30 20.14 -11.80 -3.03
CA LYS A 30 18.99 -11.95 -2.12
C LYS A 30 18.43 -13.37 -2.14
N ARG A 31 18.31 -13.99 -3.31
CA ARG A 31 17.91 -15.41 -3.44
C ARG A 31 18.92 -16.35 -2.77
N GLY A 32 20.21 -16.08 -2.93
CA GLY A 32 21.28 -16.81 -2.23
C GLY A 32 21.16 -16.71 -0.71
N VAL A 33 20.94 -15.51 -0.18
CA VAL A 33 20.73 -15.28 1.26
C VAL A 33 19.51 -16.04 1.79
N GLN A 34 18.42 -16.10 1.02
CA GLN A 34 17.25 -16.89 1.40
C GLN A 34 17.58 -18.38 1.52
N ARG A 35 18.47 -18.92 0.67
CA ARG A 35 18.93 -20.32 0.80
C ARG A 35 19.75 -20.55 2.07
N LEU A 36 20.58 -19.58 2.48
CA LEU A 36 21.32 -19.63 3.73
C LEU A 36 20.40 -19.51 4.95
N LYS A 37 19.36 -18.67 4.86
CA LYS A 37 18.40 -18.43 5.93
C LYS A 37 17.01 -18.19 5.36
N SER A 38 16.18 -19.24 5.37
CA SER A 38 14.84 -19.25 4.75
C SER A 38 13.91 -18.14 5.22
N SER A 39 14.05 -17.67 6.46
CA SER A 39 13.26 -16.56 7.01
C SER A 39 13.51 -15.21 6.34
N LEU A 40 14.66 -15.04 5.68
CA LEU A 40 15.06 -13.84 4.95
C LEU A 40 14.72 -14.00 3.47
N TYR A 41 13.44 -13.95 3.11
CA TYR A 41 13.04 -13.90 1.71
C TYR A 41 13.40 -12.54 1.07
N PRO A 42 13.53 -12.44 -0.27
CA PRO A 42 14.14 -11.29 -0.93
C PRO A 42 13.60 -9.92 -0.54
N ASP A 43 12.28 -9.77 -0.40
CA ASP A 43 11.66 -8.48 -0.06
C ASP A 43 11.96 -8.05 1.38
N ARG A 44 12.21 -9.00 2.28
CA ARG A 44 12.58 -8.74 3.68
C ARG A 44 14.04 -8.28 3.82
N GLN A 45 14.83 -8.34 2.75
CA GLN A 45 16.25 -8.03 2.77
C GLN A 45 16.56 -6.64 2.22
N SER A 46 17.32 -5.84 2.98
CA SER A 46 18.02 -4.66 2.50
C SER A 46 19.52 -4.97 2.43
N VAL A 47 20.03 -5.20 1.22
CA VAL A 47 21.45 -5.49 0.95
C VAL A 47 22.23 -4.19 0.80
N ARG A 48 23.42 -4.11 1.39
CA ARG A 48 24.24 -2.90 1.51
C ARG A 48 25.72 -3.24 1.40
N LEU A 49 26.53 -2.31 0.90
CA LEU A 49 27.99 -2.43 0.89
C LEU A 49 28.60 -2.20 2.28
N GLU A 50 27.95 -1.40 3.11
CA GLU A 50 28.38 -1.07 4.46
C GLU A 50 27.21 -1.25 5.46
N PRO A 51 27.48 -1.50 6.75
CA PRO A 51 26.43 -1.69 7.75
C PRO A 51 25.41 -0.53 7.81
N LYS A 52 25.91 0.72 7.66
CA LYS A 52 25.10 1.95 7.65
C LYS A 52 24.93 2.54 6.24
N GLY A 53 25.31 1.81 5.20
CA GLY A 53 25.23 2.27 3.82
C GLY A 53 23.80 2.30 3.27
N LYS A 54 23.68 2.79 2.02
CA LYS A 54 22.43 2.77 1.26
C LYS A 54 22.07 1.35 0.83
N THR A 55 20.77 1.09 0.69
CA THR A 55 20.26 -0.15 0.09
C THR A 55 20.60 -0.16 -1.40
N LEU A 56 21.15 -1.28 -1.86
CA LEU A 56 21.46 -1.50 -3.28
C LEU A 56 20.20 -1.85 -4.06
N LYS A 57 20.14 -1.45 -5.33
CA LYS A 57 19.01 -1.81 -6.20
C LYS A 57 19.16 -3.24 -6.71
N ASP A 58 18.02 -3.87 -7.00
CA ASP A 58 17.97 -5.29 -7.36
C ASP A 58 18.61 -5.61 -8.71
N ASP A 59 18.65 -4.64 -9.62
CA ASP A 59 19.20 -4.70 -10.97
C ASP A 59 20.71 -4.41 -11.03
N GLU A 60 21.31 -3.87 -9.97
CA GLU A 60 22.76 -3.64 -9.92
C GLU A 60 23.51 -4.98 -9.92
N THR A 61 24.60 -5.05 -10.68
CA THR A 61 25.45 -6.24 -10.79
C THR A 61 26.61 -6.18 -9.81
N LEU A 62 27.14 -7.35 -9.46
CA LEU A 62 28.35 -7.43 -8.62
C LEU A 62 29.54 -6.72 -9.29
N GLN A 63 29.64 -6.80 -10.61
CA GLN A 63 30.65 -6.10 -11.39
C GLN A 63 30.50 -4.57 -11.33
N SER A 64 29.29 -4.03 -11.52
CA SER A 64 29.05 -2.58 -11.45
C SER A 64 29.34 -2.02 -10.06
N LEU A 65 29.25 -2.86 -9.03
CA LEU A 65 29.57 -2.53 -7.65
C LEU A 65 31.06 -2.71 -7.29
N GLY A 66 31.89 -3.16 -8.23
CA GLY A 66 33.31 -3.40 -8.02
C GLY A 66 33.62 -4.52 -7.02
N LEU A 67 32.67 -5.43 -6.77
CA LEU A 67 32.83 -6.53 -5.83
C LEU A 67 33.74 -7.60 -6.41
N LYS A 68 34.65 -8.12 -5.56
CA LYS A 68 35.62 -9.16 -5.90
C LYS A 68 35.34 -10.42 -5.08
N SER A 69 36.03 -11.51 -5.40
CA SER A 69 35.97 -12.71 -4.57
C SER A 69 36.49 -12.39 -3.15
N GLY A 70 35.76 -12.81 -2.12
CA GLY A 70 36.01 -12.48 -0.72
C GLY A 70 35.40 -11.15 -0.26
N SER A 71 34.73 -10.39 -1.13
CA SER A 71 34.03 -9.17 -0.72
C SER A 71 32.90 -9.46 0.26
N ARG A 72 32.58 -8.46 1.09
CA ARG A 72 31.55 -8.53 2.11
C ARG A 72 30.32 -7.74 1.70
N LEU A 73 29.14 -8.29 1.95
CA LEU A 73 27.87 -7.61 1.85
C LEU A 73 27.11 -7.70 3.17
N TYR A 74 26.32 -6.67 3.45
CA TYR A 74 25.56 -6.55 4.68
C TYR A 74 24.07 -6.63 4.39
N VAL A 75 23.37 -7.49 5.11
CA VAL A 75 21.92 -7.67 5.02
C VAL A 75 21.28 -7.11 6.28
N LYS A 76 20.38 -6.15 6.08
CA LYS A 76 19.44 -5.71 7.11
C LYS A 76 18.13 -6.44 6.93
N ASP A 77 17.66 -7.05 8.01
CA ASP A 77 16.31 -7.61 8.10
C ASP A 77 15.30 -6.46 8.29
N LEU A 78 14.38 -6.31 7.34
CA LEU A 78 13.30 -5.31 7.37
C LEU A 78 12.05 -5.77 8.13
N GLY A 79 12.02 -7.03 8.58
CA GLY A 79 10.84 -7.69 9.14
C GLY A 79 9.85 -8.14 8.06
N PRO A 80 8.72 -8.75 8.45
CA PRO A 80 7.71 -9.22 7.50
C PRO A 80 7.18 -8.08 6.62
N GLN A 81 7.26 -8.31 5.31
CA GLN A 81 6.83 -7.41 4.26
C GLN A 81 5.57 -7.92 3.56
N ILE A 82 4.76 -6.99 3.05
CA ILE A 82 3.56 -7.24 2.25
C ILE A 82 3.58 -6.36 0.99
N GLY A 83 3.05 -6.87 -0.12
CA GLY A 83 3.01 -6.16 -1.40
C GLY A 83 2.11 -4.91 -1.38
N TRP A 84 2.52 -3.85 -2.09
CA TRP A 84 1.74 -2.60 -2.14
C TRP A 84 0.35 -2.75 -2.71
N ILE A 85 0.16 -3.59 -3.73
CA ILE A 85 -1.17 -3.87 -4.30
C ILE A 85 -2.09 -4.39 -3.20
N THR A 86 -1.66 -5.42 -2.46
CA THR A 86 -2.44 -5.99 -1.36
C THR A 86 -2.75 -4.98 -0.27
N VAL A 87 -1.79 -4.10 0.06
CA VAL A 87 -1.97 -3.04 1.04
C VAL A 87 -3.07 -2.09 0.60
N PHE A 88 -2.96 -1.52 -0.59
CA PHE A 88 -3.93 -0.54 -1.07
C PHE A 88 -5.31 -1.15 -1.28
N LEU A 89 -5.39 -2.42 -1.70
CA LEU A 89 -6.65 -3.13 -1.75
C LEU A 89 -7.29 -3.27 -0.36
N ALA A 90 -6.54 -3.68 0.67
CA ALA A 90 -7.07 -3.79 2.02
C ALA A 90 -7.42 -2.40 2.62
N GLU A 91 -6.57 -1.40 2.37
CA GLU A 91 -6.76 -0.02 2.80
C GLU A 91 -8.06 0.57 2.23
N TYR A 92 -8.37 0.35 0.95
CA TYR A 92 -9.53 0.91 0.25
C TYR A 92 -10.78 0.03 0.25
N ALA A 93 -10.65 -1.28 0.41
CA ALA A 93 -11.80 -2.17 0.58
C ALA A 93 -12.57 -1.85 1.87
N GLY A 94 -11.88 -1.58 2.97
CA GLY A 94 -12.53 -1.26 4.24
C GLY A 94 -13.48 -0.06 4.15
N PRO A 95 -13.04 1.12 3.69
CA PRO A 95 -13.91 2.27 3.50
C PRO A 95 -15.14 1.98 2.64
N LEU A 96 -14.99 1.20 1.57
CA LEU A 96 -16.10 0.81 0.71
C LEU A 96 -17.12 -0.05 1.48
N PHE A 97 -16.65 -1.13 2.10
CA PHE A 97 -17.51 -2.07 2.83
C PHE A 97 -18.15 -1.44 4.06
N ILE A 98 -17.36 -0.71 4.86
CA ILE A 98 -17.82 -0.09 6.10
C ILE A 98 -18.89 0.95 5.79
N TYR A 99 -18.65 1.86 4.84
CA TYR A 99 -19.65 2.88 4.51
C TYR A 99 -20.97 2.26 4.04
N LEU A 100 -20.90 1.29 3.12
CA LEU A 100 -22.09 0.57 2.63
C LEU A 100 -22.78 -0.21 3.75
N TRP A 101 -22.05 -0.70 4.75
CA TRP A 101 -22.65 -1.37 5.89
C TRP A 101 -23.50 -0.43 6.74
N PHE A 102 -22.98 0.77 7.06
CA PHE A 102 -23.76 1.81 7.75
C PHE A 102 -25.01 2.21 6.95
N TYR A 103 -24.84 2.42 5.64
CA TYR A 103 -25.91 2.83 4.74
C TYR A 103 -27.01 1.76 4.57
N GLN A 104 -26.64 0.49 4.43
CA GLN A 104 -27.60 -0.61 4.17
C GLN A 104 -28.16 -1.26 5.44
N ARG A 105 -27.52 -1.06 6.60
CA ARG A 105 -27.90 -1.68 7.87
C ARG A 105 -28.09 -0.63 8.98
N PRO A 106 -28.94 0.39 8.77
CA PRO A 106 -29.10 1.48 9.74
C PRO A 106 -29.60 0.99 11.11
N TRP A 107 -30.33 -0.13 11.19
CA TRP A 107 -30.81 -0.70 12.45
C TRP A 107 -29.70 -1.13 13.40
N ILE A 108 -28.51 -1.47 12.89
CA ILE A 108 -27.37 -1.88 13.71
C ILE A 108 -26.77 -0.67 14.44
N PHE A 109 -26.78 0.49 13.79
CA PHE A 109 -26.03 1.67 14.25
C PHE A 109 -26.91 2.75 14.87
N TYR A 110 -28.21 2.78 14.53
CA TYR A 110 -29.13 3.86 14.93
C TYR A 110 -30.36 3.37 15.71
N GLY A 111 -30.49 2.06 15.96
CA GLY A 111 -31.58 1.48 16.75
C GLY A 111 -32.96 1.90 16.25
N ASP A 112 -33.81 2.37 17.16
CA ASP A 112 -35.20 2.78 16.87
C ASP A 112 -35.30 3.94 15.86
N ALA A 113 -34.23 4.71 15.67
CA ALA A 113 -34.21 5.79 14.69
C ALA A 113 -34.08 5.29 13.24
N ALA A 114 -33.71 4.02 13.03
CA ALA A 114 -33.39 3.48 11.71
C ALA A 114 -34.58 3.46 10.73
N GLY A 115 -35.82 3.49 11.22
CA GLY A 115 -37.03 3.54 10.38
C GLY A 115 -37.41 4.93 9.87
N LYS A 116 -36.66 5.97 10.23
CA LYS A 116 -36.95 7.35 9.79
C LYS A 116 -36.52 7.57 8.33
N HIS A 117 -37.25 8.44 7.64
CA HIS A 117 -37.03 8.77 6.23
C HIS A 117 -35.61 9.29 5.98
N THR A 118 -34.91 8.72 4.98
CA THR A 118 -33.59 9.17 4.53
C THR A 118 -33.69 10.24 3.45
N THR A 119 -32.86 11.28 3.53
CA THR A 119 -32.86 12.37 2.54
C THR A 119 -32.07 11.99 1.28
N THR A 120 -32.43 12.56 0.12
CA THR A 120 -31.79 12.26 -1.18
C THR A 120 -30.28 12.47 -1.15
N VAL A 121 -29.79 13.48 -0.41
CA VAL A 121 -28.36 13.77 -0.25
C VAL A 121 -27.57 12.60 0.36
N VAL A 122 -28.19 11.78 1.22
CA VAL A 122 -27.55 10.58 1.79
C VAL A 122 -27.29 9.54 0.70
N HIS A 123 -28.25 9.36 -0.21
CA HIS A 123 -28.09 8.46 -1.36
C HIS A 123 -27.00 8.97 -2.32
N ILE A 124 -26.95 10.28 -2.56
CA ILE A 124 -25.88 10.90 -3.36
C ILE A 124 -24.51 10.69 -2.69
N ALA A 125 -24.41 10.94 -1.38
CA ALA A 125 -23.16 10.75 -0.63
C ALA A 125 -22.69 9.28 -0.67
N ALA A 126 -23.61 8.33 -0.50
CA ALA A 126 -23.32 6.91 -0.61
C ALA A 126 -22.83 6.52 -2.02
N ALA A 127 -23.46 7.06 -3.06
CA ALA A 127 -23.01 6.86 -4.44
C ALA A 127 -21.62 7.43 -4.67
N CYS A 128 -21.36 8.69 -4.27
CA CYS A 128 -20.05 9.32 -4.39
C CYS A 128 -18.95 8.54 -3.66
N TRP A 129 -19.21 8.13 -2.41
CA TRP A 129 -18.26 7.35 -1.62
C TRP A 129 -17.93 6.01 -2.28
N THR A 130 -18.97 5.31 -2.75
CA THR A 130 -18.85 4.03 -3.45
C THR A 130 -18.02 4.18 -4.72
N VAL A 131 -18.36 5.17 -5.56
CA VAL A 131 -17.64 5.45 -6.81
C VAL A 131 -16.18 5.79 -6.54
N HIS A 132 -15.91 6.66 -5.56
CA HIS A 132 -14.55 7.03 -5.19
C HIS A 132 -13.71 5.80 -4.81
N TYR A 133 -14.14 5.01 -3.83
CA TYR A 133 -13.34 3.88 -3.36
C TYR A 133 -13.30 2.70 -4.36
N ALA A 134 -14.38 2.47 -5.12
CA ALA A 134 -14.34 1.51 -6.22
C ALA A 134 -13.31 1.92 -7.28
N LYS A 135 -13.29 3.21 -7.67
CA LYS A 135 -12.29 3.77 -8.57
C LYS A 135 -10.88 3.62 -8.00
N ARG A 136 -10.64 3.92 -6.71
CA ARG A 136 -9.32 3.70 -6.06
C ARG A 136 -8.87 2.24 -6.09
N ILE A 137 -9.79 1.29 -5.88
CA ILE A 137 -9.51 -0.15 -5.97
C ILE A 137 -9.14 -0.54 -7.40
N LEU A 138 -9.92 -0.10 -8.40
CA LEU A 138 -9.65 -0.38 -9.81
C LEU A 138 -8.34 0.26 -10.27
N GLU A 139 -8.06 1.49 -9.86
CA GLU A 139 -6.78 2.15 -10.13
C GLU A 139 -5.61 1.38 -9.52
N THR A 140 -5.76 0.85 -8.31
CA THR A 140 -4.73 0.02 -7.66
C THR A 140 -4.42 -1.24 -8.48
N LEU A 141 -5.43 -1.85 -9.09
CA LEU A 141 -5.28 -3.08 -9.89
C LEU A 141 -4.75 -2.81 -11.30
N PHE A 142 -5.20 -1.73 -11.94
CA PHE A 142 -5.05 -1.56 -13.40
C PHE A 142 -4.24 -0.34 -13.81
N VAL A 143 -4.05 0.64 -12.93
CA VAL A 143 -3.40 1.92 -13.27
C VAL A 143 -2.09 2.11 -12.50
N HIS A 144 -2.07 1.83 -11.20
CA HIS A 144 -0.91 2.13 -10.37
C HIS A 144 0.28 1.19 -10.64
N ARG A 145 1.45 1.80 -10.89
CA ARG A 145 2.74 1.11 -11.03
C ARG A 145 3.64 1.42 -9.83
N PHE A 146 3.93 0.40 -9.02
CA PHE A 146 4.72 0.52 -7.79
C PHE A 146 6.21 0.25 -8.07
N SER A 147 7.08 1.19 -7.70
CA SER A 147 8.55 1.08 -7.91
C SER A 147 9.26 0.23 -6.84
N HIS A 148 8.77 0.23 -5.61
CA HIS A 148 9.13 -0.74 -4.59
C HIS A 148 8.01 -1.76 -4.47
N ALA A 149 8.34 -3.03 -4.30
CA ALA A 149 7.33 -4.09 -4.31
C ALA A 149 6.53 -4.17 -3.01
N THR A 150 7.12 -3.81 -1.86
CA THR A 150 6.55 -4.11 -0.54
C THR A 150 6.68 -3.00 0.50
N MET A 151 5.96 -3.18 1.62
CA MET A 151 6.07 -2.39 2.85
C MET A 151 6.03 -3.29 4.11
N PRO A 152 6.49 -2.81 5.28
CA PRO A 152 6.37 -3.54 6.53
C PRO A 152 4.91 -3.78 6.93
N ILE A 153 4.56 -5.01 7.29
CA ILE A 153 3.17 -5.40 7.58
C ILE A 153 2.53 -4.63 8.75
N MET A 154 3.33 -4.18 9.73
CA MET A 154 2.80 -3.39 10.84
C MET A 154 2.22 -2.04 10.41
N ASN A 155 2.68 -1.50 9.28
CA ASN A 155 2.13 -0.27 8.74
C ASN A 155 0.77 -0.50 8.05
N LEU A 156 0.48 -1.73 7.61
CA LEU A 156 -0.84 -2.07 7.05
C LEU A 156 -1.94 -1.80 8.08
N PHE A 157 -1.76 -2.27 9.31
CA PHE A 157 -2.74 -2.08 10.37
C PHE A 157 -2.94 -0.61 10.71
N LYS A 158 -1.87 0.20 10.72
CA LYS A 158 -1.98 1.65 10.94
C LYS A 158 -2.79 2.33 9.84
N ASN A 159 -2.47 2.03 8.59
CA ASN A 159 -3.17 2.58 7.44
C ASN A 159 -4.64 2.16 7.41
N CYS A 160 -4.92 0.86 7.56
CA CYS A 160 -6.28 0.34 7.57
C CYS A 160 -7.08 0.95 8.72
N SER A 161 -6.56 0.93 9.95
CA SER A 161 -7.27 1.51 11.11
C SER A 161 -7.59 3.00 10.88
N TYR A 162 -6.67 3.77 10.29
CA TYR A 162 -6.94 5.16 9.92
C TYR A 162 -8.14 5.25 8.97
N TYR A 163 -8.04 4.64 7.78
CA TYR A 163 -9.09 4.76 6.77
C TYR A 163 -10.43 4.19 7.23
N TRP A 164 -10.41 3.03 7.89
CA TRP A 164 -11.61 2.30 8.27
C TRP A 164 -12.37 3.02 9.39
N LEU A 165 -11.66 3.52 10.41
CA LEU A 165 -12.31 4.23 11.52
C LEU A 165 -12.81 5.61 11.10
N PHE A 166 -12.05 6.37 10.31
CA PHE A 166 -12.54 7.64 9.78
C PHE A 166 -13.73 7.45 8.85
N THR A 167 -13.75 6.35 8.08
CA THR A 167 -14.93 6.00 7.28
C THR A 167 -16.13 5.70 8.17
N ALA A 168 -15.97 4.88 9.22
CA ALA A 168 -17.05 4.61 10.16
C ALA A 168 -17.59 5.91 10.79
N TYR A 169 -16.70 6.83 11.18
CA TYR A 169 -17.08 8.12 11.74
C TYR A 169 -17.89 8.96 10.76
N VAL A 170 -17.42 9.12 9.52
CA VAL A 170 -18.13 9.90 8.49
C VAL A 170 -19.46 9.22 8.13
N ALA A 171 -19.45 7.91 7.90
CA ALA A 171 -20.63 7.14 7.56
C ALA A 171 -21.70 7.21 8.65
N TYR A 172 -21.30 7.14 9.92
CA TYR A 172 -22.23 7.26 11.04
C TYR A 172 -23.01 8.59 11.00
N HIS A 173 -22.33 9.71 10.78
CA HIS A 173 -22.96 11.03 10.79
C HIS A 173 -23.76 11.32 9.53
N VAL A 174 -23.20 11.01 8.35
CA VAL A 174 -23.85 11.30 7.06
C VAL A 174 -25.09 10.44 6.87
N ASN A 175 -25.06 9.17 7.28
CA ASN A 175 -26.21 8.26 7.15
C ASN A 175 -27.15 8.31 8.37
N HIS A 176 -26.91 9.21 9.33
CA HIS A 176 -27.75 9.28 10.52
C HIS A 176 -29.19 9.63 10.13
N PRO A 177 -30.23 8.96 10.68
CA PRO A 177 -31.64 9.24 10.33
C PRO A 177 -32.15 10.63 10.75
N LEU A 178 -31.30 11.44 11.39
CA LEU A 178 -31.57 12.83 11.79
C LEU A 178 -30.71 13.82 10.98
N TYR A 179 -30.07 13.35 9.91
CA TYR A 179 -29.23 14.19 9.07
C TYR A 179 -30.07 15.29 8.41
N THR A 180 -29.69 16.54 8.68
CA THR A 180 -30.31 17.72 8.10
C THR A 180 -29.65 18.06 6.77
N SER A 181 -30.38 17.90 5.68
CA SER A 181 -29.87 18.21 4.34
C SER A 181 -29.58 19.71 4.21
N PRO A 182 -28.45 20.11 3.58
CA PRO A 182 -28.28 21.47 3.09
C PRO A 182 -29.21 21.73 1.89
N SER A 183 -29.17 22.96 1.36
CA SER A 183 -29.96 23.31 0.18
C SER A 183 -29.56 22.50 -1.07
N ASP A 184 -30.52 22.25 -1.95
CA ASP A 184 -30.28 21.52 -3.21
C ASP A 184 -29.18 22.14 -4.05
N LEU A 185 -29.12 23.48 -4.10
CA LEU A 185 -28.07 24.20 -4.81
C LEU A 185 -26.68 23.83 -4.28
N GLN A 186 -26.51 23.78 -2.95
CA GLN A 186 -25.24 23.37 -2.34
C GLN A 186 -24.93 21.92 -2.67
N VAL A 187 -25.90 21.00 -2.54
CA VAL A 187 -25.72 19.58 -2.84
C VAL A 187 -25.23 19.38 -4.27
N TYR A 188 -25.92 19.95 -5.25
CA TYR A 188 -25.58 19.77 -6.67
C TYR A 188 -24.29 20.49 -7.07
N LEU A 189 -24.00 21.66 -6.47
CA LEU A 189 -22.74 22.35 -6.69
C LEU A 189 -21.54 21.50 -6.22
N PHE A 190 -21.61 20.93 -5.01
CA PHE A 190 -20.53 20.09 -4.49
C PHE A 190 -20.47 18.71 -5.15
N LEU A 191 -21.59 18.18 -5.65
CA LEU A 191 -21.58 16.99 -6.49
C LEU A 191 -20.82 17.24 -7.81
N ALA A 192 -21.08 18.37 -8.49
CA ALA A 192 -20.34 18.73 -9.70
C ALA A 192 -18.84 18.91 -9.41
N ALA A 193 -18.49 19.56 -8.30
CA ALA A 193 -17.10 19.72 -7.86
C ALA A 193 -16.43 18.38 -7.56
N PHE A 194 -17.14 17.45 -6.91
CA PHE A 194 -16.68 16.09 -6.67
C PHE A 194 -16.37 15.36 -7.97
N ILE A 195 -17.29 15.38 -8.95
CA ILE A 195 -17.09 14.72 -10.26
C ILE A 195 -15.86 15.29 -10.97
N LEU A 196 -15.72 16.61 -11.03
CA LEU A 196 -14.55 17.25 -11.64
C LEU A 196 -13.25 16.82 -10.94
N SER A 197 -13.27 16.73 -9.61
CA SER A 197 -12.11 16.33 -8.82
C SER A 197 -11.75 14.87 -9.02
N GLU A 198 -12.73 13.96 -9.11
CA GLU A 198 -12.50 12.54 -9.39
C GLU A 198 -11.87 12.33 -10.77
N LEU A 199 -12.39 13.02 -11.79
CA LEU A 199 -11.85 12.96 -13.15
C LEU A 199 -10.42 13.53 -13.20
N GLY A 200 -10.18 14.67 -12.54
CA GLY A 200 -8.85 15.27 -12.43
C GLY A 200 -7.87 14.34 -11.72
N ASN A 201 -8.28 13.73 -10.62
CA ASN A 201 -7.46 12.79 -9.87
C ASN A 201 -7.11 11.54 -10.72
N PHE A 202 -8.10 10.96 -11.42
CA PHE A 202 -7.86 9.85 -12.35
C PHE A 202 -6.86 10.22 -13.46
N SER A 203 -7.01 11.39 -14.07
CA SER A 203 -6.12 11.89 -15.13
C SER A 203 -4.65 11.93 -14.67
N ILE A 204 -4.40 12.44 -13.46
CA ILE A 204 -3.05 12.50 -12.88
C ILE A 204 -2.50 11.11 -12.55
N HIS A 205 -3.33 10.20 -12.03
CA HIS A 205 -2.91 8.83 -11.77
C HIS A 205 -2.53 8.09 -13.05
N LEU A 206 -3.29 8.29 -14.13
CA LEU A 206 -2.99 7.73 -15.43
C LEU A 206 -1.69 8.31 -16.01
N ALA A 207 -1.50 9.63 -15.96
CA ALA A 207 -0.26 10.28 -16.37
C ALA A 207 0.96 9.73 -15.58
N SER A 208 0.80 9.53 -14.28
CA SER A 208 1.84 8.97 -13.41
C SER A 208 2.16 7.51 -13.73
N SER A 209 1.18 6.74 -14.21
CA SER A 209 1.41 5.38 -14.71
C SER A 209 2.32 5.40 -15.94
N TYR A 210 2.08 6.31 -16.89
CA TYR A 210 2.91 6.38 -18.11
C TYR A 210 4.33 6.87 -17.86
N ALA A 211 4.54 7.64 -16.79
CA ALA A 211 5.87 8.09 -16.39
C ALA A 211 6.73 6.98 -15.75
N ARG A 212 6.20 5.76 -15.56
CA ARG A 212 6.89 4.63 -14.96
C ARG A 212 6.96 3.46 -15.96
N PRO A 213 8.16 3.07 -16.44
CA PRO A 213 8.35 1.93 -17.34
C PRO A 213 7.69 0.64 -16.86
#